data_AF-B8KKZ6-F1
#
_entry.id   AF-B8KKZ6-F1
#
_cell.length_a   1.000
_cell.length_b   1.000
_cell.length_c   1.000
_cell.angle_alpha   90.00
_cell.angle_beta   90.00
_cell.angle_gamma   90.00
#
_symmetry.space_group_name_H-M   'P 1'
#
loop_
_entity.id
_entity.type
_entity.pdbx_description
1 polymer ?
#
loop_
_entity_poly.entity_id
_entity_poly.type
_entity_poly.pdbx_seq_one_letter_code
_entity_poly.pdbx_strand_id
1 'polypeptide(L)'
;MLLGWRQLWHQPMRLFSAVLGITFAVILVFVQLEFREAIYQSAVRYHVSMDYGLVMLSPKTDYLIAARQFPRARLFQARGFDGVEAVSPVYLDRGSWRNPVQRSATRTIFMVGVNPKDRGYDRLLTPEQKELIKLRDHLIFDRMSRPEYGPVVEKADAGETVETAINDREIIIDGVYSVGTSFGLDGGVVSSDLNFLRVFPDRKFSAIDLGLIHLAPDADPEAVRAEIQAAIPNDVMVMTPEEFRGKEIRYWNKTTPVGYLFAFGAVIGLVVGLIIVYQILFADVQDHLQEYATLKAMGYRQSYLRGVVLQEAVILSICGFVPGMLISNFVFSRAVDATRLPLEMTQENALTVFTLTLVMCCVSGIFALRKLGAVDPAEVFA
;
A
#
# COMPACT_ATOMS: atom_id res chain seq x y z
N MET A 1 -29.63 -28.83 14.27
CA MET A 1 -29.78 -27.36 14.14
C MET A 1 -29.11 -26.74 15.34
N LEU A 2 -28.11 -25.91 15.11
CA LEU A 2 -27.21 -25.35 16.11
C LEU A 2 -28.00 -24.44 17.10
N LEU A 3 -27.99 -24.74 18.42
CA LEU A 3 -28.84 -24.10 19.44
C LEU A 3 -28.66 -22.57 19.44
N GLY A 4 -27.41 -22.10 19.41
CA GLY A 4 -27.10 -20.67 19.34
C GLY A 4 -27.62 -19.94 18.09
N TRP A 5 -27.86 -20.61 16.95
CA TRP A 5 -28.53 -19.95 15.81
C TRP A 5 -29.98 -19.58 16.16
N ARG A 6 -30.66 -20.46 16.91
CA ARG A 6 -32.04 -20.23 17.33
C ARG A 6 -32.15 -19.13 18.38
N GLN A 7 -31.20 -19.05 19.31
CA GLN A 7 -31.13 -17.98 20.32
C GLN A 7 -30.94 -16.62 19.64
N LEU A 8 -29.96 -16.50 18.73
CA LEU A 8 -29.71 -15.26 17.99
C LEU A 8 -30.92 -14.80 17.16
N TRP A 9 -31.64 -15.73 16.52
CA TRP A 9 -32.81 -15.39 15.70
C TRP A 9 -34.02 -14.96 16.52
N HIS A 10 -34.08 -15.32 17.80
CA HIS A 10 -35.21 -14.98 18.67
C HIS A 10 -35.20 -13.49 19.05
N GLN A 11 -34.02 -12.85 19.07
CA GLN A 11 -33.85 -11.42 19.34
C GLN A 11 -33.24 -10.66 18.13
N PRO A 12 -34.03 -10.39 17.07
CA PRO A 12 -33.50 -9.89 15.80
C PRO A 12 -32.84 -8.50 15.90
N MET A 13 -33.35 -7.62 16.78
CA MET A 13 -32.76 -6.29 16.98
C MET A 13 -31.38 -6.36 17.63
N ARG A 14 -31.18 -7.30 18.56
CA ARG A 14 -29.89 -7.49 19.22
C ARG A 14 -28.89 -8.13 18.25
N LEU A 15 -29.29 -9.15 17.51
CA LEU A 15 -28.49 -9.74 16.43
C LEU A 15 -28.07 -8.67 15.42
N PHE A 16 -29.00 -7.82 14.97
CA PHE A 16 -28.70 -6.72 14.04
C PHE A 16 -27.66 -5.75 14.62
N SER A 17 -27.83 -5.33 15.87
CA SER A 17 -26.86 -4.43 16.53
C SER A 17 -25.46 -5.08 16.67
N ALA A 18 -25.40 -6.39 16.90
CA ALA A 18 -24.17 -7.17 16.99
C ALA A 18 -23.45 -7.23 15.66
N VAL A 19 -24.19 -7.61 14.62
CA VAL A 19 -23.66 -7.67 13.26
C VAL A 19 -23.16 -6.29 12.84
N LEU A 20 -23.90 -5.21 13.12
CA LEU A 20 -23.49 -3.85 12.79
C LEU A 20 -22.21 -3.42 13.53
N GLY A 21 -22.10 -3.73 14.83
CA GLY A 21 -20.89 -3.45 15.61
C GLY A 21 -19.65 -4.20 15.11
N ILE A 22 -19.81 -5.49 14.79
CA ILE A 22 -18.72 -6.30 14.20
C ILE A 22 -18.38 -5.80 12.80
N THR A 23 -19.37 -5.51 11.98
CA THR A 23 -19.20 -4.94 10.63
C THR A 23 -18.37 -3.66 10.70
N PHE A 24 -18.70 -2.76 11.62
CA PHE A 24 -17.96 -1.52 11.82
C PHE A 24 -16.50 -1.76 12.24
N ALA A 25 -16.26 -2.67 13.19
CA ALA A 25 -14.90 -3.03 13.61
C ALA A 25 -14.09 -3.66 12.45
N VAL A 26 -14.71 -4.55 11.68
CA VAL A 26 -14.11 -5.18 10.49
C VAL A 26 -13.75 -4.13 9.45
N ILE A 27 -14.65 -3.20 9.14
CA ILE A 27 -14.38 -2.09 8.21
C ILE A 27 -13.20 -1.26 8.71
N LEU A 28 -13.18 -0.92 10.00
CA LEU A 28 -12.11 -0.13 10.59
C LEU A 28 -10.76 -0.84 10.45
N VAL A 29 -10.68 -2.13 10.78
CA VAL A 29 -9.44 -2.90 10.65
C VAL A 29 -9.01 -3.00 9.18
N PHE A 30 -9.94 -3.25 8.25
CA PHE A 30 -9.62 -3.26 6.81
C PHE A 30 -9.06 -1.92 6.34
N VAL A 31 -9.71 -0.81 6.69
CA VAL A 31 -9.24 0.53 6.31
C VAL A 31 -7.82 0.74 6.81
N GLN A 32 -7.50 0.35 8.03
CA GLN A 32 -6.16 0.55 8.59
C GLN A 32 -5.10 -0.30 7.87
N LEU A 33 -5.39 -1.57 7.60
CA LEU A 33 -4.45 -2.48 6.94
C LEU A 33 -4.25 -2.12 5.45
N GLU A 34 -5.32 -1.83 4.73
CA GLU A 34 -5.25 -1.54 3.29
C GLU A 34 -4.62 -0.17 3.01
N PHE A 35 -4.89 0.85 3.83
CA PHE A 35 -4.19 2.13 3.68
C PHE A 35 -2.68 1.98 3.92
N ARG A 36 -2.28 1.18 4.91
CA ARG A 36 -0.87 0.89 5.17
C ARG A 36 -0.24 0.18 3.96
N GLU A 37 -0.90 -0.83 3.43
CA GLU A 37 -0.40 -1.57 2.27
C GLU A 37 -0.35 -0.70 1.01
N ALA A 38 -1.35 0.15 0.79
CA ALA A 38 -1.36 1.09 -0.33
C ALA A 38 -0.18 2.06 -0.28
N ILE A 39 0.25 2.48 0.91
CA ILE A 39 1.47 3.30 1.07
C ILE A 39 2.71 2.49 0.68
N TYR A 40 2.83 1.23 1.10
CA TYR A 40 3.97 0.38 0.76
C TYR A 40 4.05 0.06 -0.74
N GLN A 41 2.92 -0.34 -1.34
CA GLN A 41 2.84 -0.65 -2.76
C GLN A 41 3.06 0.58 -3.64
N SER A 42 2.57 1.75 -3.22
CA SER A 42 2.82 2.98 -3.97
C SER A 42 4.27 3.45 -3.87
N ALA A 43 4.95 3.23 -2.75
CA ALA A 43 6.36 3.59 -2.58
C ALA A 43 7.30 2.82 -3.54
N VAL A 44 7.00 1.55 -3.82
CA VAL A 44 7.86 0.69 -4.65
C VAL A 44 7.57 0.82 -6.15
N ARG A 45 6.41 1.39 -6.52
CA ARG A 45 5.87 1.30 -7.88
C ARG A 45 6.80 1.86 -8.96
N TYR A 46 7.46 2.99 -8.70
CA TYR A 46 8.35 3.65 -9.66
C TYR A 46 9.60 2.85 -9.99
N HIS A 47 10.20 2.17 -9.01
CA HIS A 47 11.37 1.35 -9.29
C HIS A 47 10.98 -0.04 -9.83
N VAL A 48 9.79 -0.55 -9.51
CA VAL A 48 9.30 -1.83 -10.06
C VAL A 48 8.88 -1.69 -11.52
N SER A 49 8.48 -0.49 -11.95
CA SER A 49 8.21 -0.19 -13.36
C SER A 49 9.48 -0.01 -14.19
N MET A 50 10.66 0.11 -13.57
CA MET A 50 11.95 0.05 -14.25
C MET A 50 12.41 -1.41 -14.30
N ASP A 51 12.84 -1.86 -15.47
CA ASP A 51 13.38 -3.21 -15.66
C ASP A 51 14.89 -3.20 -15.42
N TYR A 52 15.38 -4.02 -14.49
CA TYR A 52 16.80 -4.16 -14.16
C TYR A 52 17.06 -5.45 -13.38
N GLY A 53 18.29 -5.96 -13.48
CA GLY A 53 18.74 -7.11 -12.68
C GLY A 53 19.35 -6.70 -11.35
N LEU A 54 20.04 -5.55 -11.31
CA LEU A 54 20.57 -4.94 -10.08
C LEU A 54 20.38 -3.42 -10.14
N VAL A 55 20.39 -2.80 -8.97
CA VAL A 55 20.30 -1.34 -8.85
C VAL A 55 21.42 -0.79 -7.98
N MET A 56 22.03 0.29 -8.44
CA MET A 56 23.07 1.04 -7.73
C MET A 56 22.51 2.36 -7.22
N LEU A 57 22.75 2.66 -5.95
CA LEU A 57 22.30 3.87 -5.27
C LEU A 57 23.34 4.36 -4.28
N SER A 58 23.23 5.63 -3.83
CA SER A 58 24.04 6.11 -2.71
C SER A 58 23.60 5.42 -1.40
N PRO A 59 24.53 5.06 -0.49
CA PRO A 59 24.19 4.56 0.84
C PRO A 59 23.39 5.57 1.68
N LYS A 60 23.45 6.86 1.32
CA LYS A 60 22.69 7.95 1.94
C LYS A 60 21.25 8.08 1.44
N THR A 61 20.84 7.25 0.49
CA THR A 61 19.47 7.19 0.00
C THR A 61 18.61 6.42 1.01
N ASP A 62 17.63 7.10 1.60
CA ASP A 62 16.66 6.48 2.50
C ASP A 62 15.53 5.78 1.73
N TYR A 63 15.00 6.47 0.70
CA TYR A 63 13.95 6.00 -0.20
C TYR A 63 14.05 6.71 -1.56
N LEU A 64 13.43 6.15 -2.60
CA LEU A 64 13.61 6.55 -4.01
C LEU A 64 13.38 8.04 -4.27
N ILE A 65 12.30 8.62 -3.74
CA ILE A 65 11.92 10.02 -4.00
C ILE A 65 12.90 11.01 -3.36
N ALA A 66 13.62 10.60 -2.33
CA ALA A 66 14.69 11.36 -1.70
C ALA A 66 16.07 10.75 -2.01
N ALA A 67 16.22 10.15 -3.19
CA ALA A 67 17.49 9.58 -3.63
C ALA A 67 18.61 10.61 -3.57
N ARG A 68 19.77 10.17 -3.09
CA ARG A 68 20.99 10.97 -3.02
C ARG A 68 21.86 10.68 -4.23
N GLN A 69 22.37 11.76 -4.81
CA GLN A 69 23.26 11.71 -5.96
C GLN A 69 24.56 10.95 -5.65
N PHE A 70 25.08 10.25 -6.65
CA PHE A 70 26.41 9.66 -6.64
C PHE A 70 27.10 9.82 -8.02
N PRO A 71 28.43 9.70 -8.09
CA PRO A 71 29.15 9.88 -9.34
C PRO A 71 28.75 8.83 -10.38
N ARG A 72 28.32 9.29 -11.56
CA ARG A 72 27.96 8.44 -12.71
C ARG A 72 29.07 7.45 -13.07
N ALA A 73 30.33 7.83 -12.87
CA ALA A 73 31.49 6.97 -13.09
C ALA A 73 31.39 5.61 -12.36
N ARG A 74 30.76 5.55 -11.17
CA ARG A 74 30.55 4.29 -10.42
C ARG A 74 29.69 3.30 -11.18
N LEU A 75 28.61 3.79 -11.80
CA LEU A 75 27.73 2.96 -12.61
C LEU A 75 28.47 2.43 -13.86
N PHE A 76 29.33 3.24 -14.47
CA PHE A 76 30.12 2.81 -15.63
C PHE A 76 31.24 1.82 -15.26
N GLN A 77 31.76 1.86 -14.03
CA GLN A 77 32.66 0.83 -13.51
C GLN A 77 31.96 -0.54 -13.44
N ALA A 78 30.69 -0.57 -13.02
CA ALA A 78 29.90 -1.81 -12.95
C ALA A 78 29.72 -2.49 -14.32
N ARG A 79 29.75 -1.74 -15.42
CA ARG A 79 29.70 -2.30 -16.79
C ARG A 79 30.92 -3.18 -17.13
N GLY A 80 32.03 -3.04 -16.41
CA GLY A 80 33.25 -3.81 -16.65
C GLY A 80 33.24 -5.22 -16.04
N PHE A 81 32.22 -5.59 -15.29
CA PHE A 81 32.12 -6.90 -14.62
C PHE A 81 31.46 -7.92 -15.53
N ASP A 82 31.93 -9.16 -15.44
CA ASP A 82 31.33 -10.29 -16.15
C ASP A 82 29.87 -10.48 -15.69
N GLY A 83 28.97 -10.75 -16.64
CA GLY A 83 27.53 -10.85 -16.38
C GLY A 83 26.75 -9.53 -16.43
N VAL A 84 27.41 -8.37 -16.57
CA VAL A 84 26.73 -7.08 -16.80
C VAL A 84 26.64 -6.78 -18.30
N GLU A 85 25.43 -6.75 -18.86
CA GLU A 85 25.20 -6.48 -20.29
C GLU A 85 25.17 -4.97 -20.59
N ALA A 86 24.47 -4.21 -19.75
CA ALA A 86 24.30 -2.77 -19.92
C ALA A 86 24.06 -2.06 -18.59
N VAL A 87 24.24 -0.75 -18.59
CA VAL A 87 23.91 0.11 -17.44
C VAL A 87 23.16 1.36 -17.91
N SER A 88 22.17 1.79 -17.15
CA SER A 88 21.34 2.95 -17.47
C SER A 88 21.32 3.94 -16.30
N PRO A 89 21.88 5.15 -16.44
CA PRO A 89 21.75 6.20 -15.43
C PRO A 89 20.33 6.78 -15.43
N VAL A 90 19.82 7.08 -14.23
CA VAL A 90 18.54 7.74 -14.01
C VAL A 90 18.75 8.97 -13.15
N TYR A 91 18.12 10.06 -13.57
CA TYR A 91 18.09 11.33 -12.83
C TYR A 91 16.70 11.53 -12.25
N LEU A 92 16.63 11.91 -10.98
CA LEU A 92 15.40 12.10 -10.23
C LEU A 92 15.43 13.47 -9.57
N ASP A 93 14.38 14.26 -9.73
CA ASP A 93 14.19 15.49 -8.96
C ASP A 93 12.73 15.91 -8.92
N ARG A 94 12.46 16.98 -8.16
CA ARG A 94 11.12 17.56 -8.00
C ARG A 94 11.15 19.01 -8.47
N GLY A 95 10.28 19.33 -9.42
CA GLY A 95 10.12 20.68 -9.95
C GLY A 95 8.82 21.35 -9.53
N SER A 96 8.74 22.66 -9.72
CA SER A 96 7.50 23.43 -9.59
C SER A 96 6.76 23.46 -10.93
N TRP A 97 5.73 22.62 -11.06
CA TRP A 97 4.78 22.60 -12.16
C TRP A 97 3.85 23.81 -12.12
N ARG A 98 3.68 24.48 -13.26
CA ARG A 98 2.66 25.51 -13.46
C ARG A 98 1.42 24.88 -14.07
N ASN A 99 0.23 25.15 -13.54
CA ASN A 99 -1.00 24.63 -14.16
C ASN A 99 -1.23 25.32 -15.53
N PRO A 100 -1.51 24.56 -16.61
CA PRO A 100 -1.64 25.11 -17.96
C PRO A 100 -2.86 26.02 -18.14
N VAL A 101 -3.91 25.84 -17.33
CA VAL A 101 -5.14 26.66 -17.36
C VAL A 101 -5.07 27.75 -16.31
N GLN A 102 -4.77 27.39 -15.06
CA GLN A 102 -4.64 28.34 -13.95
C GLN A 102 -3.17 28.67 -13.69
N ARG A 103 -2.58 29.54 -14.50
CA ARG A 103 -1.11 29.80 -14.48
C ARG A 103 -0.55 30.32 -13.15
N SER A 104 -1.38 30.83 -12.24
CA SER A 104 -0.97 31.22 -10.89
C SER A 104 -0.87 30.04 -9.91
N ALA A 105 -1.45 28.89 -10.23
CA ALA A 105 -1.39 27.70 -9.40
C ALA A 105 -0.13 26.88 -9.75
N THR A 106 0.70 26.64 -8.73
CA THR A 106 1.89 25.79 -8.85
C THR A 106 1.77 24.56 -7.95
N ARG A 107 2.37 23.45 -8.39
CA ARG A 107 2.44 22.19 -7.63
C ARG A 107 3.79 21.52 -7.82
N THR A 108 4.24 20.77 -6.83
CA THR A 108 5.44 19.94 -7.00
C THR A 108 5.16 18.82 -7.99
N ILE A 109 6.05 18.56 -8.96
CA ILE A 109 5.96 17.41 -9.87
C ILE A 109 7.26 16.62 -9.83
N PHE A 110 7.15 15.29 -9.83
CA PHE A 110 8.32 14.44 -9.91
C PHE A 110 8.78 14.32 -11.36
N MET A 111 10.07 14.48 -11.61
CA MET A 111 10.63 14.33 -12.95
C MET A 111 11.70 13.24 -12.96
N VAL A 112 11.56 12.33 -13.91
CA VAL A 112 12.52 11.27 -14.20
C VAL A 112 13.22 11.60 -15.51
N GLY A 113 14.54 11.77 -15.46
CA GLY A 113 15.41 11.94 -16.62
C GLY A 113 16.09 10.62 -16.97
N VAL A 114 15.93 10.15 -18.21
CA VAL A 114 16.50 8.89 -18.70
C VAL A 114 17.16 9.09 -20.07
N ASN A 115 18.14 8.27 -20.43
CA ASN A 115 18.58 8.26 -21.82
C ASN A 115 17.60 7.41 -22.66
N PRO A 116 16.98 7.96 -23.72
CA PRO A 116 15.98 7.23 -24.52
C PRO A 116 16.53 6.00 -25.25
N LYS A 117 17.85 5.89 -25.41
CA LYS A 117 18.50 4.73 -26.03
C LYS A 117 18.80 3.59 -25.05
N ASP A 118 18.71 3.87 -23.75
CA ASP A 118 19.06 2.90 -22.73
C ASP A 118 17.89 1.94 -22.46
N ARG A 119 18.22 0.77 -21.91
CA ARG A 119 17.25 -0.26 -21.50
C ARG A 119 16.67 0.07 -20.12
N GLY A 120 15.58 -0.59 -19.78
CA GLY A 120 14.97 -0.51 -18.44
C GLY A 120 13.70 0.33 -18.37
N TYR A 121 13.33 1.01 -19.45
CA TYR A 121 12.19 1.94 -19.48
C TYR A 121 11.07 1.47 -20.41
N ASP A 122 11.12 0.23 -20.90
CA ASP A 122 10.14 -0.30 -21.86
C ASP A 122 8.75 -0.52 -21.25
N ARG A 123 8.67 -0.69 -19.92
CA ARG A 123 7.40 -0.70 -19.19
C ARG A 123 6.87 0.71 -18.89
N LEU A 124 7.71 1.73 -19.01
CA LEU A 124 7.37 3.13 -18.74
C LEU A 124 6.99 3.89 -20.02
N LEU A 125 7.75 3.70 -21.10
CA LEU A 125 7.65 4.47 -22.32
C LEU A 125 7.56 3.55 -23.54
N THR A 126 6.63 3.86 -24.45
CA THR A 126 6.58 3.20 -25.75
C THR A 126 7.78 3.59 -26.63
N PRO A 127 8.11 2.80 -27.68
CA PRO A 127 9.16 3.18 -28.62
C PRO A 127 8.94 4.56 -29.25
N GLU A 128 7.70 4.92 -29.57
CA GLU A 128 7.34 6.23 -30.12
C GLU A 128 7.61 7.34 -29.09
N GLN A 129 7.20 7.13 -27.83
CA GLN A 129 7.45 8.09 -26.75
C GLN A 129 8.96 8.29 -26.50
N LYS A 130 9.77 7.24 -26.65
CA LYS A 130 11.24 7.36 -26.57
C LYS A 130 11.81 8.24 -27.70
N GLU A 131 11.21 8.24 -28.89
CA GLU A 131 11.57 9.18 -29.95
C GLU A 131 11.13 10.61 -29.62
N LEU A 132 9.92 10.79 -29.06
CA LEU A 132 9.39 12.10 -28.70
C LEU A 132 10.25 12.82 -27.65
N ILE A 133 10.69 12.11 -26.60
CA ILE A 133 11.51 12.74 -25.53
C ILE A 133 12.92 13.14 -25.98
N LYS A 134 13.35 12.76 -27.19
CA LYS A 134 14.59 13.29 -27.81
C LYS A 134 14.40 14.72 -28.29
N LEU A 135 13.17 15.10 -28.62
CA LEU A 135 12.83 16.47 -28.98
C LEU A 135 13.02 17.38 -27.77
N ARG A 136 13.45 18.60 -28.04
CA ARG A 136 13.78 19.57 -27.00
C ARG A 136 12.52 19.97 -26.24
N ASP A 137 12.57 19.85 -24.92
CA ASP A 137 11.50 20.26 -23.99
C ASP A 137 10.20 19.43 -24.11
N HIS A 138 10.24 18.25 -24.76
CA HIS A 138 9.14 17.28 -24.80
C HIS A 138 9.22 16.31 -23.62
N LEU A 139 8.12 16.18 -22.87
CA LEU A 139 7.99 15.32 -21.70
C LEU A 139 6.73 14.44 -21.85
N ILE A 140 6.72 13.29 -21.19
CA ILE A 140 5.57 12.38 -21.12
C ILE A 140 4.98 12.46 -19.72
N PHE A 141 3.67 12.66 -19.61
CA PHE A 141 2.99 12.90 -18.33
C PHE A 141 2.34 11.62 -17.78
N ASP A 142 2.34 11.45 -16.46
CA ASP A 142 1.69 10.28 -15.85
C ASP A 142 0.18 10.48 -15.81
N ARG A 143 -0.56 9.64 -16.54
CA ARG A 143 -2.03 9.62 -16.59
C ARG A 143 -2.66 9.55 -15.20
N MET A 144 -1.99 8.88 -14.28
CA MET A 144 -2.50 8.64 -12.93
C MET A 144 -2.16 9.79 -11.97
N SER A 145 -1.54 10.87 -12.45
CA SER A 145 -1.37 12.12 -11.71
C SER A 145 -2.72 12.73 -11.31
N ARG A 146 -2.70 13.56 -10.27
CA ARG A 146 -3.89 14.23 -9.76
C ARG A 146 -4.52 15.22 -10.77
N PRO A 147 -5.85 15.43 -10.75
CA PRO A 147 -6.52 16.35 -11.67
C PRO A 147 -6.10 17.82 -11.49
N GLU A 148 -5.55 18.19 -10.33
CA GLU A 148 -5.12 19.57 -10.07
C GLU A 148 -3.88 20.02 -10.87
N TYR A 149 -3.21 19.12 -11.60
CA TYR A 149 -2.19 19.49 -12.58
C TYR A 149 -2.78 20.13 -13.85
N GLY A 150 -4.10 20.10 -14.01
CA GLY A 150 -4.83 20.62 -15.16
C GLY A 150 -5.29 19.52 -16.11
N PRO A 151 -5.98 19.87 -17.22
CA PRO A 151 -6.58 18.92 -18.14
C PRO A 151 -5.55 18.29 -19.09
N VAL A 152 -4.44 17.78 -18.53
CA VAL A 152 -3.29 17.27 -19.31
C VAL A 152 -3.65 15.94 -19.97
N VAL A 153 -4.30 15.05 -19.21
CA VAL A 153 -4.66 13.71 -19.68
C VAL A 153 -5.76 13.78 -20.73
N GLU A 154 -6.79 14.61 -20.50
CA GLU A 154 -7.91 14.79 -21.43
C GLU A 154 -7.42 15.33 -22.78
N LYS A 155 -6.47 16.27 -22.77
CA LYS A 155 -5.87 16.81 -23.99
C LYS A 155 -4.96 15.80 -24.69
N ALA A 156 -4.12 15.09 -23.94
CA ALA A 156 -3.27 14.05 -24.51
C ALA A 156 -4.10 12.90 -25.14
N ASP A 157 -5.22 12.51 -24.52
CA ASP A 157 -6.14 11.52 -25.06
C ASP A 157 -6.87 12.01 -26.31
N ALA A 158 -7.05 13.31 -26.47
CA ALA A 158 -7.55 13.94 -27.69
C ALA A 158 -6.46 14.08 -28.80
N GLY A 159 -5.22 13.67 -28.53
CA GLY A 159 -4.08 13.83 -29.44
C GLY A 159 -3.52 15.25 -29.49
N GLU A 160 -3.85 16.10 -28.51
CA GLU A 160 -3.32 17.44 -28.37
C GLU A 160 -2.07 17.45 -27.48
N THR A 161 -1.13 18.35 -27.78
CA THR A 161 -0.01 18.64 -26.88
C THR A 161 -0.40 19.68 -25.85
N VAL A 162 0.27 19.68 -24.70
CA VAL A 162 0.02 20.65 -23.62
C VAL A 162 1.27 21.44 -23.31
N GLU A 163 1.22 22.74 -23.61
CA GLU A 163 2.26 23.69 -23.22
C GLU A 163 2.09 24.14 -21.77
N THR A 164 3.17 24.07 -21.00
CA THR A 164 3.21 24.54 -19.62
C THR A 164 4.66 24.82 -19.19
N ALA A 165 4.95 24.90 -17.89
CA ALA A 165 6.30 25.07 -17.39
C ALA A 165 6.59 24.25 -16.13
N ILE A 166 7.86 23.86 -15.99
CA ILE A 166 8.45 23.32 -14.77
C ILE A 166 9.66 24.18 -14.41
N ASN A 167 9.73 24.69 -13.18
CA ASN A 167 10.80 25.59 -12.72
C ASN A 167 10.99 26.80 -13.67
N ASP A 168 9.88 27.42 -14.08
CA ASP A 168 9.82 28.55 -15.03
C ASP A 168 10.38 28.27 -16.44
N ARG A 169 10.77 27.02 -16.73
CA ARG A 169 11.11 26.56 -18.07
C ARG A 169 9.87 26.07 -18.79
N GLU A 170 9.59 26.63 -19.97
CA GLU A 170 8.52 26.15 -20.84
C GLU A 170 8.81 24.74 -21.37
N ILE A 171 7.79 23.89 -21.31
CA ILE A 171 7.83 22.49 -21.69
C ILE A 171 6.54 22.09 -22.42
N ILE A 172 6.64 21.04 -23.23
CA ILE A 172 5.54 20.46 -24.01
C ILE A 172 5.29 19.05 -23.48
N ILE A 173 4.06 18.78 -23.08
CA ILE A 173 3.60 17.41 -22.82
C ILE A 173 3.12 16.79 -24.13
N ASP A 174 3.73 15.68 -24.49
CA ASP A 174 3.53 15.01 -25.77
C ASP A 174 3.30 13.51 -25.56
N GLY A 175 2.19 13.21 -24.89
CA GLY A 175 1.77 11.85 -24.55
C GLY A 175 1.74 11.56 -23.05
N VAL A 176 1.22 10.38 -22.73
CA VAL A 176 1.04 9.93 -21.34
C VAL A 176 1.54 8.52 -21.10
N TYR A 177 2.02 8.25 -19.89
CA TYR A 177 2.34 6.91 -19.39
C TYR A 177 1.49 6.57 -18.16
N SER A 178 1.64 5.39 -17.57
CA SER A 178 0.83 4.97 -16.41
C SER A 178 1.67 4.23 -15.37
N VAL A 179 2.11 4.96 -14.35
CA VAL A 179 2.70 4.39 -13.12
C VAL A 179 1.79 4.73 -11.95
N GLY A 180 1.57 6.01 -11.71
CA GLY A 180 0.70 6.52 -10.66
C GLY A 180 1.42 7.15 -9.50
N THR A 181 0.58 7.74 -8.65
CA THR A 181 0.99 8.51 -7.49
C THR A 181 1.50 7.63 -6.37
N SER A 182 2.20 8.25 -5.44
CA SER A 182 2.61 7.62 -4.19
C SER A 182 2.49 8.59 -3.04
N PHE A 183 2.67 8.08 -1.83
CA PHE A 183 2.73 8.96 -0.66
C PHE A 183 3.94 9.90 -0.77
N GLY A 184 3.69 11.15 -1.18
CA GLY A 184 4.72 12.15 -1.46
C GLY A 184 4.95 12.47 -2.94
N LEU A 185 4.26 11.79 -3.87
CA LEU A 185 4.22 12.13 -5.29
C LEU A 185 2.77 12.26 -5.77
N ASP A 186 2.34 13.49 -6.07
CA ASP A 186 0.98 13.74 -6.57
C ASP A 186 0.89 13.70 -8.12
N GLY A 187 2.04 13.67 -8.80
CA GLY A 187 2.13 13.55 -10.24
C GLY A 187 3.57 13.42 -10.71
N GLY A 188 3.74 12.93 -11.94
CA GLY A 188 5.05 12.62 -12.48
C GLY A 188 5.17 12.87 -13.98
N VAL A 189 6.39 13.16 -14.42
CA VAL A 189 6.77 13.30 -15.83
C VAL A 189 8.08 12.54 -16.09
N VAL A 190 8.22 12.00 -17.30
CA VAL A 190 9.44 11.34 -17.76
C VAL A 190 9.93 12.03 -19.03
N SER A 191 11.24 12.22 -19.16
CA SER A 191 11.86 12.74 -20.39
C SER A 191 13.33 12.35 -20.52
N SER A 192 13.99 12.84 -21.56
CA SER A 192 15.41 12.62 -21.76
C SER A 192 16.24 13.26 -20.64
N ASP A 193 17.39 12.65 -20.34
CA ASP A 193 18.42 13.21 -19.48
C ASP A 193 18.82 14.64 -19.87
N LEU A 194 18.87 14.94 -21.17
CA LEU A 194 19.11 16.28 -21.68
C LEU A 194 17.98 17.27 -21.35
N ASN A 195 16.72 16.88 -21.50
CA ASN A 195 15.58 17.72 -21.11
C ASN A 195 15.53 17.91 -19.59
N PHE A 196 15.84 16.86 -18.82
CA PHE A 196 15.96 16.94 -17.37
C PHE A 196 16.98 18.00 -16.95
N LEU A 197 18.20 17.97 -17.51
CA LEU A 197 19.24 18.96 -17.18
C LEU A 197 18.88 20.38 -17.61
N ARG A 198 18.02 20.55 -18.63
CA ARG A 198 17.50 21.87 -19.00
C ARG A 198 16.49 22.39 -17.98
N VAL A 199 15.64 21.52 -17.42
CA VAL A 199 14.66 21.86 -16.36
C VAL A 199 15.35 22.12 -15.02
N PHE A 200 16.48 21.44 -14.76
CA PHE A 200 17.26 21.58 -13.53
C PHE A 200 18.72 21.99 -13.83
N PRO A 201 18.99 23.28 -14.08
CA PRO A 201 20.31 23.74 -14.52
C PRO A 201 21.43 23.53 -13.49
N ASP A 202 21.09 23.44 -12.20
CA ASP A 202 22.05 23.16 -11.12
C ASP A 202 22.50 21.68 -11.08
N ARG A 203 21.78 20.81 -11.78
CA ARG A 203 22.10 19.37 -11.84
C ARG A 203 23.27 19.13 -12.77
N LYS A 204 24.17 18.25 -12.35
CA LYS A 204 25.33 17.83 -13.15
C LYS A 204 25.04 16.51 -13.84
N PHE A 205 25.37 16.42 -15.12
CA PHE A 205 25.32 15.17 -15.89
C PHE A 205 26.21 14.04 -15.31
N SER A 206 27.21 14.38 -14.52
CA SER A 206 28.07 13.41 -13.84
C SER A 206 27.51 12.89 -12.51
N ALA A 207 26.34 13.36 -12.07
CA ALA A 207 25.74 13.02 -10.78
C ALA A 207 24.32 12.46 -10.99
N ILE A 208 24.16 11.15 -10.75
CA ILE A 208 22.92 10.40 -10.97
C ILE A 208 22.32 9.97 -9.63
N ASP A 209 21.01 9.72 -9.59
CA ASP A 209 20.29 9.37 -8.36
C ASP A 209 20.06 7.86 -8.24
N LEU A 210 19.92 7.19 -9.39
CA LEU A 210 19.76 5.74 -9.50
C LEU A 210 20.55 5.23 -10.71
N GLY A 211 21.19 4.07 -10.57
CA GLY A 211 21.88 3.39 -11.65
C GLY A 211 21.29 2.01 -11.87
N LEU A 212 20.64 1.79 -13.02
CA LEU A 212 20.11 0.49 -13.38
C LEU A 212 21.23 -0.36 -13.99
N ILE A 213 21.35 -1.60 -13.55
CA ILE A 213 22.31 -2.57 -14.06
C ILE A 213 21.52 -3.73 -14.67
N HIS A 214 21.74 -3.94 -15.96
CA HIS A 214 21.13 -5.01 -16.74
C HIS A 214 22.07 -6.18 -16.80
N LEU A 215 21.61 -7.32 -16.30
CA LEU A 215 22.38 -8.55 -16.27
C LEU A 215 22.18 -9.33 -17.57
N ALA A 216 23.20 -10.09 -17.96
CA ALA A 216 23.07 -11.07 -19.02
C ALA A 216 22.04 -12.17 -18.62
N PRO A 217 21.35 -12.81 -19.57
CA PRO A 217 20.27 -13.76 -19.27
C PRO A 217 20.66 -14.93 -18.35
N ASP A 218 21.92 -15.38 -18.40
CA ASP A 218 22.43 -16.52 -17.64
C ASP A 218 23.27 -16.10 -16.40
N ALA A 219 23.33 -14.80 -16.09
CA ALA A 219 24.11 -14.32 -14.95
C ALA A 219 23.36 -14.52 -13.63
N ASP A 220 24.05 -14.96 -12.59
CA ASP A 220 23.52 -15.02 -11.22
C ASP A 220 23.54 -13.61 -10.60
N PRO A 221 22.37 -12.99 -10.31
CA PRO A 221 22.30 -11.64 -9.77
C PRO A 221 23.04 -11.48 -8.44
N GLU A 222 23.00 -12.51 -7.59
CA GLU A 222 23.61 -12.44 -6.26
C GLU A 222 25.14 -12.48 -6.34
N ALA A 223 25.68 -13.34 -7.21
CA ALA A 223 27.11 -13.42 -7.48
C ALA A 223 27.65 -12.11 -8.08
N VAL A 224 27.00 -11.59 -9.13
CA VAL A 224 27.39 -10.34 -9.79
C VAL A 224 27.30 -9.16 -8.82
N ARG A 225 26.23 -9.08 -8.01
CA ARG A 225 26.09 -8.07 -6.96
C ARG A 225 27.25 -8.11 -5.98
N ALA A 226 27.60 -9.28 -5.47
CA ALA A 226 28.68 -9.45 -4.51
C ALA A 226 30.03 -9.02 -5.09
N GLU A 227 30.29 -9.36 -6.35
CA GLU A 227 31.51 -8.98 -7.06
C GLU A 227 31.63 -7.47 -7.25
N ILE A 228 30.55 -6.83 -7.75
CA ILE A 228 30.52 -5.37 -7.93
C ILE A 228 30.69 -4.65 -6.59
N GLN A 229 30.00 -5.11 -5.55
CA GLN A 229 30.06 -4.49 -4.22
C GLN A 229 31.43 -4.66 -3.55
N ALA A 230 32.16 -5.73 -3.85
CA ALA A 230 33.50 -5.96 -3.32
C ALA A 230 34.58 -5.09 -4.01
N ALA A 231 34.39 -4.76 -5.29
CA ALA A 231 35.39 -4.07 -6.10
C ALA A 231 35.15 -2.56 -6.25
N ILE A 232 33.90 -2.09 -6.15
CA ILE A 232 33.58 -0.66 -6.19
C ILE A 232 33.60 -0.06 -4.77
N PRO A 233 34.08 1.18 -4.57
CA PRO A 233 34.09 1.83 -3.26
C PRO A 233 32.71 1.90 -2.59
N ASN A 234 32.72 1.90 -1.26
CA ASN A 234 31.52 1.96 -0.41
C ASN A 234 30.78 3.32 -0.44
N ASP A 235 31.02 4.17 -1.45
CA ASP A 235 30.24 5.38 -1.70
C ASP A 235 28.96 5.10 -2.51
N VAL A 236 28.79 3.85 -2.96
CA VAL A 236 27.59 3.28 -3.57
C VAL A 236 27.21 1.95 -2.90
N MET A 237 25.94 1.60 -2.99
CA MET A 237 25.42 0.29 -2.62
C MET A 237 24.74 -0.34 -3.84
N VAL A 238 24.92 -1.64 -4.02
CA VAL A 238 24.28 -2.44 -5.08
C VAL A 238 23.27 -3.38 -4.44
N MET A 239 22.05 -3.41 -4.97
CA MET A 239 20.94 -4.19 -4.42
C MET A 239 20.25 -4.98 -5.54
N THR A 240 19.67 -6.11 -5.19
CA THR A 240 18.67 -6.77 -6.05
C THR A 240 17.33 -6.01 -6.02
N PRO A 241 16.43 -6.25 -6.99
CA PRO A 241 15.08 -5.67 -6.98
C PRO A 241 14.33 -5.97 -5.67
N GLU A 242 14.46 -7.18 -5.13
CA GLU A 242 13.83 -7.61 -3.88
C GLU A 242 14.40 -6.88 -2.66
N GLU A 243 15.72 -6.70 -2.62
CA GLU A 243 16.40 -5.96 -1.56
C GLU A 243 16.00 -4.49 -1.58
N PHE A 244 15.93 -3.87 -2.77
CA PHE A 244 15.52 -2.48 -2.89
C PHE A 244 14.05 -2.28 -2.51
N ARG A 245 13.15 -3.17 -2.97
CA ARG A 245 11.74 -3.21 -2.53
C ARG A 245 11.63 -3.30 -1.01
N GLY A 246 12.41 -4.20 -0.41
CA GLY A 246 12.45 -4.39 1.04
C GLY A 246 12.99 -3.18 1.79
N LYS A 247 13.91 -2.41 1.20
CA LYS A 247 14.43 -1.16 1.75
C LYS A 247 13.36 -0.06 1.75
N GLU A 248 12.66 0.14 0.63
CA GLU A 248 11.55 1.09 0.52
C GLU A 248 10.46 0.80 1.55
N ILE A 249 9.96 -0.44 1.61
CA ILE A 249 8.91 -0.83 2.57
C ILE A 249 9.38 -0.63 4.02
N ARG A 250 10.64 -0.97 4.32
CA ARG A 250 11.19 -0.82 5.67
C ARG A 250 11.31 0.64 6.09
N TYR A 251 11.66 1.54 5.18
CA TYR A 251 11.67 2.97 5.46
C TYR A 251 10.28 3.46 5.88
N TRP A 252 9.25 3.15 5.10
CA TRP A 252 7.87 3.54 5.43
C TRP A 252 7.33 2.85 6.69
N ASN A 253 7.72 1.61 6.95
CA ASN A 253 7.25 0.89 8.13
C ASN A 253 7.96 1.31 9.43
N LYS A 254 9.29 1.50 9.42
CA LYS A 254 10.09 1.70 10.63
C LYS A 254 10.49 3.15 10.89
N THR A 255 10.71 3.93 9.83
CA THR A 255 11.25 5.29 9.95
C THR A 255 10.14 6.33 10.02
N THR A 256 9.05 6.11 9.27
CA THR A 256 7.86 6.96 9.34
C THR A 256 6.86 6.43 10.36
N PRO A 257 6.01 7.28 10.97
CA PRO A 257 4.99 6.83 11.91
C PRO A 257 3.84 6.05 11.24
N VAL A 258 3.84 5.91 9.91
CA VAL A 258 2.78 5.26 9.13
C VAL A 258 2.52 3.84 9.64
N GLY A 259 3.54 2.99 9.68
CA GLY A 259 3.38 1.59 10.10
C GLY A 259 2.78 1.46 11.50
N TYR A 260 3.27 2.27 12.44
CA TYR A 260 2.80 2.31 13.81
C TYR A 260 1.36 2.85 13.93
N LEU A 261 1.05 3.98 13.28
CA LEU A 261 -0.25 4.64 13.40
C LEU A 261 -1.39 3.75 12.88
N PHE A 262 -1.19 3.12 11.71
CA PHE A 262 -2.20 2.23 11.14
C PHE A 262 -2.32 0.91 11.92
N ALA A 263 -1.21 0.32 12.39
CA ALA A 263 -1.27 -0.87 13.24
C ALA A 263 -1.98 -0.58 14.56
N PHE A 264 -1.69 0.55 15.20
CA PHE A 264 -2.34 0.98 16.42
C PHE A 264 -3.83 1.27 16.21
N GLY A 265 -4.19 1.92 15.11
CA GLY A 265 -5.59 2.13 14.71
C GLY A 265 -6.35 0.81 14.51
N ALA A 266 -5.72 -0.19 13.89
CA ALA A 266 -6.31 -1.52 13.75
C ALA A 266 -6.54 -2.20 15.10
N VAL A 267 -5.59 -2.09 16.04
CA VAL A 267 -5.74 -2.59 17.42
C VAL A 267 -6.90 -1.89 18.14
N ILE A 268 -7.03 -0.57 18.03
CA ILE A 268 -8.16 0.16 18.61
C ILE A 268 -9.48 -0.35 18.01
N GLY A 269 -9.57 -0.51 16.69
CA GLY A 269 -10.74 -1.05 16.02
C GLY A 269 -11.13 -2.44 16.55
N LEU A 270 -10.14 -3.30 16.75
CA LEU A 270 -10.33 -4.64 17.31
C LEU A 270 -10.80 -4.59 18.78
N VAL A 271 -10.23 -3.70 19.60
CA VAL A 271 -10.63 -3.52 21.00
C VAL A 271 -12.06 -3.01 21.10
N VAL A 272 -12.44 -2.02 20.27
CA VAL A 272 -13.81 -1.51 20.22
C VAL A 272 -14.78 -2.61 19.79
N GLY A 273 -14.44 -3.38 18.75
CA GLY A 273 -15.22 -4.54 18.33
C GLY A 273 -15.36 -5.59 19.44
N LEU A 274 -14.28 -5.90 20.16
CA LEU A 274 -14.26 -6.83 21.28
C LEU A 274 -15.21 -6.38 22.39
N ILE A 275 -15.20 -5.10 22.77
CA ILE A 275 -16.07 -4.56 23.81
C ILE A 275 -17.55 -4.67 23.38
N ILE A 276 -17.88 -4.34 22.13
CA ILE A 276 -19.25 -4.41 21.62
C ILE A 276 -19.74 -5.87 21.63
N VAL A 277 -18.95 -6.79 21.09
CA VAL A 277 -19.34 -8.22 21.05
C VAL A 277 -19.46 -8.79 22.46
N TYR A 278 -18.53 -8.44 23.36
CA TYR A 278 -18.60 -8.85 24.75
C TYR A 278 -19.90 -8.36 25.42
N GLN A 279 -20.27 -7.08 25.26
CA GLN A 279 -21.49 -6.55 25.85
C GLN A 279 -22.74 -7.27 25.36
N ILE A 280 -22.78 -7.59 24.07
CA ILE A 280 -23.92 -8.26 23.45
C ILE A 280 -24.03 -9.71 23.88
N LEU A 281 -22.93 -10.47 23.82
CA LEU A 281 -22.91 -11.86 24.28
C LEU A 281 -23.17 -11.95 25.78
N PHE A 282 -22.65 -11.00 26.57
CA PHE A 282 -22.93 -10.97 28.01
C PHE A 282 -24.42 -10.73 28.29
N ALA A 283 -25.04 -9.76 27.62
CA ALA A 283 -26.47 -9.52 27.76
C ALA A 283 -27.30 -10.73 27.28
N ASP A 284 -26.90 -11.40 26.20
CA ASP A 284 -27.58 -12.59 25.71
C ASP A 284 -27.53 -13.75 26.70
N VAL A 285 -26.36 -13.98 27.28
CA VAL A 285 -26.18 -15.03 28.28
C VAL A 285 -26.96 -14.71 29.56
N GLN A 286 -27.10 -13.44 29.95
CA GLN A 286 -27.92 -13.03 31.09
C GLN A 286 -29.41 -13.27 30.86
N ASP A 287 -29.92 -12.96 29.67
CA ASP A 287 -31.33 -13.15 29.34
C ASP A 287 -31.74 -14.63 29.36
N HIS A 288 -30.82 -15.53 29.00
CA HIS A 288 -31.04 -16.98 29.01
C HIS A 288 -30.50 -17.68 30.26
N LEU A 289 -30.19 -16.93 31.34
CA LEU A 289 -29.61 -17.50 32.55
C LEU A 289 -30.50 -18.57 33.19
N GLN A 290 -31.82 -18.39 33.19
CA GLN A 290 -32.79 -19.36 33.70
C GLN A 290 -32.79 -20.67 32.89
N GLU A 291 -32.66 -20.57 31.57
CA GLU A 291 -32.56 -21.74 30.68
C GLU A 291 -31.25 -22.49 30.93
N TYR A 292 -30.13 -21.77 31.08
CA TYR A 292 -28.83 -22.35 31.42
C TYR A 292 -28.81 -22.99 32.80
N ALA A 293 -29.47 -22.39 33.80
CA ALA A 293 -29.61 -22.95 35.13
C ALA A 293 -30.42 -24.25 35.11
N THR A 294 -31.49 -24.31 34.31
CA THR A 294 -32.30 -25.52 34.10
C THR A 294 -31.50 -26.63 33.42
N LEU A 295 -30.74 -26.31 32.36
CA LEU A 295 -29.84 -27.27 31.70
C LEU A 295 -28.78 -27.80 32.67
N LYS A 296 -28.21 -26.94 33.51
CA LYS A 296 -27.23 -27.34 34.53
C LYS A 296 -27.86 -28.25 35.58
N ALA A 297 -29.10 -27.97 36.02
CA ALA A 297 -29.85 -28.82 36.93
C ALA A 297 -30.17 -30.21 36.35
N MET A 298 -30.35 -30.31 35.03
CA MET A 298 -30.49 -31.59 34.31
C MET A 298 -29.15 -32.34 34.10
N GLY A 299 -28.02 -31.81 34.59
CA GLY A 299 -26.72 -32.47 34.55
C GLY A 299 -25.82 -32.10 33.36
N TYR A 300 -26.16 -31.09 32.57
CA TYR A 300 -25.29 -30.63 31.49
C TYR A 300 -24.02 -29.97 32.03
N ARG A 301 -22.88 -30.28 31.40
CA ARG A 301 -21.56 -29.76 31.80
C ARG A 301 -21.36 -28.31 31.37
N GLN A 302 -20.56 -27.54 32.11
CA GLN A 302 -20.18 -26.16 31.76
C GLN A 302 -19.55 -26.05 30.35
N SER A 303 -18.88 -27.11 29.88
CA SER A 303 -18.31 -27.18 28.53
C SER A 303 -19.37 -27.16 27.42
N TYR A 304 -20.57 -27.68 27.69
CA TYR A 304 -21.70 -27.63 26.75
C TYR A 304 -22.17 -26.19 26.57
N LEU A 305 -22.37 -25.45 27.67
CA LEU A 305 -22.73 -24.03 27.64
C LEU A 305 -21.66 -23.18 26.94
N ARG A 306 -20.37 -23.49 27.17
CA ARG A 306 -19.26 -22.88 26.41
C ARG A 306 -19.35 -23.15 24.92
N GLY A 307 -19.74 -24.35 24.52
CA GLY A 307 -19.94 -24.71 23.12
C GLY A 307 -21.06 -23.91 22.45
N VAL A 308 -22.17 -23.65 23.16
CA VAL A 308 -23.29 -22.85 22.64
C VAL A 308 -22.87 -21.41 22.35
N VAL A 309 -22.25 -20.72 23.31
CA VAL A 309 -21.79 -19.33 23.10
C VAL A 309 -20.65 -19.25 22.09
N LEU A 310 -19.76 -20.23 22.04
CA LEU A 310 -18.70 -20.26 21.03
C LEU A 310 -19.29 -20.39 19.62
N GLN A 311 -20.36 -21.18 19.48
CA GLN A 311 -21.07 -21.33 18.23
C GLN A 311 -21.78 -20.03 17.83
N GLU A 312 -22.36 -19.28 18.76
CA GLU A 312 -22.88 -17.93 18.51
C GLU A 312 -21.78 -16.97 18.08
N ALA A 313 -20.64 -16.97 18.77
CA ALA A 313 -19.49 -16.15 18.42
C ALA A 313 -19.00 -16.43 16.98
N VAL A 314 -18.95 -17.70 16.57
CA VAL A 314 -18.59 -18.09 15.20
C VAL A 314 -19.62 -17.56 14.20
N ILE A 315 -20.91 -17.75 14.47
CA ILE A 315 -22.00 -17.25 13.60
C ILE A 315 -21.91 -15.73 13.45
N LEU A 316 -21.79 -15.01 14.57
CA LEU A 316 -21.66 -13.55 14.59
C LEU A 316 -20.42 -13.07 13.85
N SER A 317 -19.29 -13.79 13.98
CA SER A 317 -18.06 -13.44 13.25
C SER A 317 -18.26 -13.51 11.74
N ILE A 318 -18.93 -14.55 11.23
CA ILE A 318 -19.22 -14.71 9.79
C ILE A 318 -20.24 -13.65 9.36
N CYS A 319 -21.34 -13.50 10.10
CA CYS A 319 -22.41 -12.57 9.78
C CYS A 319 -21.97 -11.10 9.83
N GLY A 320 -21.00 -10.73 10.67
CA GLY A 320 -20.42 -9.39 10.70
C GLY A 320 -19.27 -9.19 9.71
N PHE A 321 -18.46 -10.24 9.47
CA PHE A 321 -17.34 -10.16 8.53
C PHE A 321 -17.80 -9.99 7.08
N VAL A 322 -18.77 -10.78 6.62
CA VAL A 322 -19.24 -10.75 5.22
C VAL A 322 -19.71 -9.35 4.80
N PRO A 323 -20.65 -8.67 5.49
CA PRO A 323 -21.04 -7.31 5.15
C PRO A 323 -19.88 -6.33 5.34
N GLY A 324 -19.03 -6.50 6.35
CA GLY A 324 -17.87 -5.63 6.57
C GLY A 324 -16.92 -5.66 5.38
N MET A 325 -16.58 -6.86 4.90
CA MET A 325 -15.74 -7.06 3.72
C MET A 325 -16.38 -6.49 2.45
N LEU A 326 -17.68 -6.72 2.23
CA LEU A 326 -18.39 -6.21 1.04
C LEU A 326 -18.44 -4.67 1.03
N ILE A 327 -18.74 -4.05 2.17
CA ILE A 327 -18.76 -2.59 2.32
C ILE A 327 -17.36 -2.03 2.15
N SER A 328 -16.34 -2.62 2.79
CA SER A 328 -14.94 -2.21 2.62
C SER A 328 -14.51 -2.26 1.16
N ASN A 329 -14.79 -3.36 0.45
CA ASN A 329 -14.46 -3.49 -0.96
C ASN A 329 -15.14 -2.41 -1.83
N PHE A 330 -16.42 -2.13 -1.57
CA PHE A 330 -17.13 -1.05 -2.24
C PHE A 330 -16.48 0.31 -1.96
N VAL A 331 -16.19 0.63 -0.71
CA VAL A 331 -15.55 1.88 -0.30
C VAL A 331 -14.16 2.02 -0.95
N PHE A 332 -13.36 0.95 -0.96
CA PHE A 332 -12.04 0.95 -1.57
C PHE A 332 -12.12 1.20 -3.08
N SER A 333 -13.03 0.54 -3.81
CA SER A 333 -13.20 0.80 -5.24
C SER A 333 -13.43 2.28 -5.57
N ARG A 334 -14.17 3.01 -4.72
CA ARG A 334 -14.43 4.45 -4.89
C ARG A 334 -13.28 5.31 -4.40
N ALA A 335 -12.57 4.87 -3.36
CA ALA A 335 -11.41 5.56 -2.84
C ALA A 335 -10.22 5.51 -3.80
N VAL A 336 -10.04 4.41 -4.55
CA VAL A 336 -9.02 4.30 -5.61
C VAL A 336 -9.21 5.41 -6.66
N ASP A 337 -10.45 5.62 -7.11
CA ASP A 337 -10.75 6.66 -8.11
C ASP A 337 -10.42 8.07 -7.60
N ALA A 338 -10.71 8.34 -6.32
CA ALA A 338 -10.51 9.65 -5.71
C ALA A 338 -9.06 9.93 -5.29
N THR A 339 -8.32 8.91 -4.84
CA THR A 339 -6.98 9.07 -4.25
C THR A 339 -5.84 8.63 -5.18
N ARG A 340 -6.16 7.84 -6.22
CA ARG A 340 -5.19 7.16 -7.11
C ARG A 340 -4.23 6.20 -6.39
N LEU A 341 -4.49 5.90 -5.10
CA LEU A 341 -3.74 4.91 -4.32
C LEU A 341 -4.25 3.50 -4.62
N PRO A 342 -3.38 2.47 -4.59
CA PRO A 342 -3.76 1.07 -4.83
C PRO A 342 -4.43 0.47 -3.59
N LEU A 343 -5.68 0.85 -3.34
CA LEU A 343 -6.51 0.26 -2.29
C LEU A 343 -7.21 -0.98 -2.86
N GLU A 344 -6.55 -2.13 -2.77
CA GLU A 344 -7.08 -3.40 -3.28
C GLU A 344 -7.24 -4.40 -2.15
N MET A 345 -8.41 -5.06 -2.09
CA MET A 345 -8.66 -6.12 -1.11
C MET A 345 -7.86 -7.36 -1.48
N THR A 346 -6.74 -7.59 -0.79
CA THR A 346 -5.94 -8.80 -1.02
C THR A 346 -6.53 -10.00 -0.28
N GLN A 347 -6.29 -11.21 -0.82
CA GLN A 347 -6.73 -12.44 -0.17
C GLN A 347 -6.08 -12.64 1.21
N GLU A 348 -4.82 -12.19 1.36
CA GLU A 348 -4.07 -12.26 2.61
C GLU A 348 -4.68 -11.35 3.69
N ASN A 349 -5.03 -10.11 3.34
CA ASN A 349 -5.69 -9.19 4.27
C ASN A 349 -7.09 -9.68 4.65
N ALA A 350 -7.88 -10.18 3.68
CA ALA A 350 -9.19 -10.76 3.96
C ALA A 350 -9.10 -11.93 4.96
N LEU A 351 -8.14 -12.85 4.77
CA LEU A 351 -7.92 -13.97 5.68
C LEU A 351 -7.44 -13.50 7.06
N THR A 352 -6.54 -12.52 7.10
CA THR A 352 -6.03 -11.95 8.34
C THR A 352 -7.16 -11.31 9.16
N VAL A 353 -7.98 -10.45 8.54
CA VAL A 353 -9.09 -9.78 9.21
C VAL A 353 -10.18 -10.77 9.62
N PHE A 354 -10.49 -11.78 8.80
CA PHE A 354 -11.40 -12.85 9.20
C PHE A 354 -10.91 -13.59 10.44
N THR A 355 -9.63 -13.95 10.47
CA THR A 355 -9.00 -14.64 11.61
C THR A 355 -9.05 -13.77 12.86
N LEU A 356 -8.71 -12.48 12.75
CA LEU A 356 -8.79 -11.53 13.87
C LEU A 356 -10.22 -11.38 14.39
N THR A 357 -11.20 -11.32 13.49
CA THR A 357 -12.63 -11.20 13.83
C THR A 357 -13.11 -12.46 14.56
N LEU A 358 -12.76 -13.64 14.06
CA LEU A 358 -13.09 -14.91 14.69
C LEU A 358 -12.48 -15.01 16.10
N VAL A 359 -11.19 -14.69 16.25
CA VAL A 359 -10.50 -14.67 17.54
C VAL A 359 -11.16 -13.68 18.49
N MET A 360 -11.45 -12.47 18.04
CA MET A 360 -12.12 -11.43 18.82
C MET A 360 -13.49 -11.90 19.34
N CYS A 361 -14.33 -12.48 18.48
CA CYS A 361 -15.65 -12.98 18.85
C CYS A 361 -15.54 -14.14 19.86
N CYS A 362 -14.66 -15.11 19.62
CA CYS A 362 -14.44 -16.24 20.52
C CYS A 362 -13.94 -15.79 21.90
N VAL A 363 -12.96 -14.89 21.94
CA VAL A 363 -12.43 -14.31 23.18
C VAL A 363 -13.52 -13.57 23.95
N SER A 364 -14.34 -12.76 23.26
CA SER A 364 -15.48 -12.05 23.86
C SER A 364 -16.50 -13.00 24.48
N GLY A 365 -16.87 -14.08 23.77
CA GLY A 365 -17.80 -15.09 24.27
C GLY A 365 -17.26 -15.85 25.49
N ILE A 366 -15.97 -16.19 25.50
CA ILE A 366 -15.32 -16.82 26.67
C ILE A 366 -15.35 -15.88 27.88
N PHE A 367 -15.09 -14.57 27.70
CA PHE A 367 -15.15 -13.60 28.78
C PHE A 367 -16.57 -13.41 29.32
N ALA A 368 -17.58 -13.35 28.46
CA ALA A 368 -18.98 -13.26 28.86
C ALA A 368 -19.38 -14.44 29.77
N LEU A 369 -18.96 -15.66 29.40
CA LEU A 369 -19.23 -16.87 30.18
C LEU A 369 -18.46 -16.98 31.49
N ARG A 370 -17.22 -16.48 31.56
CA ARG A 370 -16.42 -16.50 32.80
C ARG A 370 -17.11 -15.72 33.91
N LYS A 371 -17.69 -14.58 33.58
CA LYS A 371 -18.42 -13.74 34.54
C LYS A 371 -19.70 -14.41 35.03
N LEU A 372 -20.36 -15.18 34.17
CA LEU A 372 -21.59 -15.92 34.52
C LEU A 372 -21.33 -17.14 35.39
N GLY A 373 -20.21 -17.85 35.18
CA GLY A 373 -19.83 -19.00 35.98
C GLY A 373 -19.53 -18.71 37.45
N ALA A 374 -19.42 -17.43 37.83
CA ALA A 374 -19.25 -16.97 39.20
C ALA A 374 -20.58 -16.73 39.94
N VAL A 375 -21.73 -16.85 39.27
CA VAL A 375 -23.06 -16.66 39.87
C VAL A 375 -23.59 -18.02 40.36
N ASP A 376 -24.03 -18.09 41.62
CA ASP A 376 -24.54 -19.31 42.25
C ASP A 376 -25.94 -19.65 41.71
N PRO A 377 -26.19 -20.88 41.19
CA PRO A 377 -27.52 -21.29 40.73
C PRO A 377 -28.64 -21.10 41.77
N ALA A 378 -28.30 -21.12 43.06
CA ALA A 378 -29.26 -20.90 44.14
C ALA A 378 -29.83 -19.46 44.16
N GLU A 379 -29.07 -18.47 43.69
CA GLU A 379 -29.52 -17.06 43.62
C GLU A 379 -30.44 -16.78 42.43
N VAL A 380 -30.48 -17.67 41.42
CA VAL A 380 -31.30 -17.48 40.21
C VAL A 380 -32.75 -17.95 40.43
N PHE A 381 -32.97 -18.80 41.43
CA PHE A 381 -34.28 -19.38 41.77
C PHE A 381 -34.81 -18.93 43.15
N ALA A 382 -34.09 -18.04 43.84
CA ALA A 382 -34.55 -17.34 45.04
C ALA A 382 -35.17 -16.00 44.65
#